data_AF-W2TVV1-F1
#
_entry.id   AF-W2TVV1-F1
#
_cell.length_a   1.000
_cell.length_b   1.000
_cell.length_c   1.000
_cell.angle_alpha   90.00
_cell.angle_beta   90.00
_cell.angle_gamma   90.00
#
_symmetry.space_group_name_H-M   'P 1'
#
loop_
_entity.id
_entity.type
_entity.pdbx_description
1 polymer ?
#
loop_
_entity_poly.entity_id
_entity_poly.type
_entity_poly.pdbx_seq_one_letter_code
_entity_poly.pdbx_strand_id
1 'polypeptide(L)'
;MAQDQMNELRNLTKKVQEIRQSNDETTARKAVEAFDETLELYLPLLMAQAKIYWDKGDYARVEKIFRKSVEFCSEHDTWKLNVAHTLFMQEQKFKEAAGFYEPIVSKNFVTLLDVSAIILANLCVCYIMTNQNEEAEELMRKVEREEDEARELDENRKIFHVCIINLVIGTLYCSKGNFEFGISRVIKAMEPQDRKLGTDTWYYAKRCLLATIETMSKHLVVIRDSVVYECLKFLDRCEVHGRGIPTIVDGPLMEGQVDSIKNT
;
A
#
# COMPACT_ATOMS: atom_id res chain seq x y z
N MET A 1 16.58 -4.78 -25.92
CA MET A 1 15.30 -4.06 -25.85
C MET A 1 15.27 -3.06 -24.70
N ALA A 2 15.18 -3.46 -23.42
CA ALA A 2 15.14 -2.51 -22.30
C ALA A 2 16.41 -1.62 -22.18
N GLN A 3 17.59 -2.18 -22.45
CA GLN A 3 18.85 -1.42 -22.47
C GLN A 3 18.91 -0.42 -23.64
N ASP A 4 18.29 -0.76 -24.78
CA ASP A 4 18.28 0.07 -25.98
C ASP A 4 17.33 1.27 -25.79
N GLN A 5 16.14 1.03 -25.24
CA GLN A 5 15.20 2.09 -24.86
C GLN A 5 15.76 3.00 -23.76
N MET A 6 16.54 2.46 -22.81
CA MET A 6 17.21 3.28 -21.80
C MET A 6 18.27 4.22 -22.41
N ASN A 7 19.02 3.73 -23.42
CA ASN A 7 19.98 4.57 -24.15
C ASN A 7 19.28 5.60 -25.04
N GLU A 8 18.15 5.24 -25.64
CA GLU A 8 17.30 6.15 -26.40
C GLU A 8 16.72 7.26 -25.54
N LEU A 9 16.15 6.92 -24.38
CA LEU A 9 15.67 7.89 -23.39
C LEU A 9 16.78 8.85 -22.95
N ARG A 10 18.00 8.36 -22.67
CA ARG A 10 19.16 9.23 -22.34
C ARG A 10 19.50 10.21 -23.44
N ASN A 11 19.46 9.76 -24.71
CA ASN A 11 19.73 10.63 -25.85
C ASN A 11 18.62 11.68 -26.01
N LEU A 12 17.35 11.28 -25.81
CA LEU A 12 16.21 12.19 -25.87
C LEU A 12 16.23 13.21 -24.72
N THR A 13 16.56 12.82 -23.49
CA THR A 13 16.72 13.75 -22.35
C THR A 13 17.78 14.82 -22.63
N LYS A 14 18.94 14.41 -23.19
CA LYS A 14 19.99 15.36 -23.59
C LYS A 14 19.51 16.32 -24.68
N LYS A 15 18.85 15.79 -25.72
CA LYS A 15 18.27 16.61 -26.80
C LYS A 15 17.25 17.61 -26.27
N VAL A 16 16.35 17.20 -25.37
CA VAL A 16 15.36 18.11 -24.77
C VAL A 16 16.04 19.23 -23.97
N GLN A 17 17.11 18.93 -23.22
CA GLN A 17 17.88 19.93 -22.48
C GLN A 17 18.62 20.91 -23.40
N GLU A 18 19.24 20.42 -24.48
CA GLU A 18 19.94 21.24 -25.48
C GLU A 18 18.96 22.14 -26.26
N ILE A 19 17.82 21.60 -26.69
CA ILE A 19 16.82 22.35 -27.48
C ILE A 19 16.15 23.42 -26.63
N ARG A 20 15.92 23.18 -25.33
CA ARG A 20 15.41 24.21 -24.40
C ARG A 20 16.32 25.45 -24.29
N GLN A 21 17.62 25.31 -24.57
CA GLN A 21 18.55 26.45 -24.60
C GLN A 21 18.50 27.24 -25.92
N SER A 22 17.91 26.65 -26.97
CA SER A 22 17.89 27.22 -28.33
C SER A 22 16.65 28.05 -28.68
N ASN A 23 15.69 28.22 -27.75
CA ASN A 23 14.43 28.96 -27.92
C ASN A 23 13.52 28.50 -29.09
N ASP A 24 13.74 27.32 -29.68
CA ASP A 24 12.83 26.74 -30.66
C ASP A 24 11.74 25.90 -29.96
N GLU A 25 10.61 26.56 -29.67
CA GLU A 25 9.46 25.93 -29.00
C GLU A 25 8.86 24.76 -29.78
N THR A 26 8.89 24.79 -31.12
CA THR A 26 8.25 23.76 -31.94
C THR A 26 9.06 22.46 -31.95
N THR A 27 10.37 22.57 -32.02
CA THR A 27 11.28 21.43 -31.95
C THR A 27 11.38 20.89 -30.51
N ALA A 28 11.32 21.77 -29.50
CA ALA A 28 11.26 21.38 -28.10
C ALA A 28 10.02 20.52 -27.82
N ARG A 29 8.85 20.95 -28.29
CA ARG A 29 7.60 20.23 -28.10
C ARG A 29 7.63 18.82 -28.70
N LYS A 30 8.10 18.68 -29.95
CA LYS A 30 8.23 17.36 -30.59
C LYS A 30 9.21 16.44 -29.88
N ALA A 31 10.30 17.00 -29.33
CA ALA A 31 11.28 16.22 -28.57
C ALA A 31 10.71 15.75 -27.22
N VAL A 32 9.87 16.56 -26.58
CA VAL A 32 9.14 16.19 -25.36
C VAL A 32 8.08 15.12 -25.67
N GLU A 33 7.27 15.30 -26.70
CA GLU A 33 6.26 14.30 -27.13
C GLU A 33 6.92 12.94 -27.41
N ALA A 34 8.04 12.91 -28.16
CA ALA A 34 8.78 11.68 -28.43
C ALA A 34 9.40 11.04 -27.17
N PHE A 35 9.84 11.86 -26.21
CA PHE A 35 10.33 11.38 -24.93
C PHE A 35 9.22 10.72 -24.12
N ASP A 36 8.05 11.37 -24.02
CA ASP A 36 6.90 10.86 -23.29
C ASP A 36 6.40 9.54 -23.91
N GLU A 37 6.27 9.45 -25.23
CA GLU A 37 5.91 8.20 -25.93
C GLU A 37 6.90 7.06 -25.64
N THR A 38 8.20 7.35 -25.65
CA THR A 38 9.23 6.35 -25.35
C THR A 38 9.19 5.93 -23.89
N LEU A 39 8.91 6.86 -22.97
CA LEU A 39 8.80 6.61 -21.54
C LEU A 39 7.61 5.69 -21.22
N GLU A 40 6.46 5.91 -21.85
CA GLU A 40 5.27 5.06 -21.72
C GLU A 40 5.50 3.62 -22.20
N LEU A 41 6.36 3.41 -23.20
CA LEU A 41 6.76 2.07 -23.63
C LEU A 41 7.78 1.43 -22.67
N TYR A 42 8.63 2.24 -22.06
CA TYR A 42 9.68 1.76 -21.16
C TYR A 42 9.15 1.39 -19.77
N LEU A 43 8.20 2.17 -19.24
CA LEU A 43 7.67 1.99 -17.88
C LEU A 43 7.13 0.57 -17.61
N PRO A 44 6.28 -0.03 -18.47
CA PRO A 44 5.81 -1.40 -18.26
C PRO A 44 6.94 -2.44 -18.20
N LEU A 45 7.98 -2.25 -19.02
CA LEU A 45 9.15 -3.15 -19.03
C LEU A 45 9.96 -3.01 -17.74
N LEU A 46 10.17 -1.78 -17.27
CA LEU A 46 10.81 -1.51 -15.98
C LEU A 46 10.01 -2.16 -14.84
N MET A 47 8.69 -1.96 -14.80
CA MET A 47 7.83 -2.52 -13.76
C MET A 47 7.80 -4.04 -13.79
N ALA A 48 7.73 -4.66 -14.97
CA ALA A 48 7.82 -6.12 -15.11
C ALA A 48 9.16 -6.66 -14.60
N GLN A 49 10.27 -5.99 -14.93
CA GLN A 49 11.60 -6.37 -14.44
C GLN A 49 11.70 -6.24 -12.91
N ALA A 50 11.21 -5.15 -12.35
CA ALA A 50 11.15 -4.92 -10.90
C ALA A 50 10.28 -6.00 -10.20
N LYS A 51 9.13 -6.33 -10.77
CA LYS A 51 8.18 -7.32 -10.24
C LYS A 51 8.82 -8.71 -10.05
N ILE A 52 9.68 -9.15 -10.97
CA ILE A 52 10.38 -10.44 -10.84
C ILE A 52 11.22 -10.51 -9.55
N TYR A 53 11.88 -9.41 -9.16
CA TYR A 53 12.66 -9.37 -7.93
C TYR A 53 11.81 -9.10 -6.70
N TRP A 54 10.73 -8.35 -6.86
CA TRP A 54 9.71 -8.15 -5.83
C TRP A 54 9.11 -9.47 -5.38
N ASP A 55 8.68 -10.32 -6.33
CA ASP A 55 8.07 -11.62 -6.05
C ASP A 55 9.07 -12.60 -5.38
N LYS A 56 10.37 -12.36 -5.54
CA LYS A 56 11.45 -13.10 -4.86
C LYS A 56 11.81 -12.53 -3.48
N GLY A 57 11.21 -11.41 -3.07
CA GLY A 57 11.53 -10.71 -1.82
C GLY A 57 12.88 -9.97 -1.83
N ASP A 58 13.51 -9.77 -3.01
CA ASP A 58 14.80 -9.07 -3.13
C ASP A 58 14.58 -7.57 -3.38
N TYR A 59 14.05 -6.87 -2.38
CA TYR A 59 13.72 -5.45 -2.47
C TYR A 59 14.96 -4.55 -2.69
N ALA A 60 16.14 -5.00 -2.29
CA ALA A 60 17.39 -4.28 -2.54
C ALA A 60 17.75 -4.25 -4.03
N ARG A 61 17.49 -5.35 -4.77
CA ARG A 61 17.63 -5.35 -6.24
C ARG A 61 16.55 -4.52 -6.91
N VAL A 62 15.32 -4.54 -6.42
CA VAL A 62 14.24 -3.67 -6.93
C VAL A 62 14.64 -2.20 -6.82
N GLU A 63 15.17 -1.77 -5.67
CA GLU A 63 15.65 -0.39 -5.50
C GLU A 63 16.80 -0.06 -6.46
N LYS A 64 17.74 -0.99 -6.67
CA LYS A 64 18.83 -0.79 -7.64
C LYS A 64 18.32 -0.61 -9.07
N ILE A 65 17.23 -1.28 -9.45
CA ILE A 65 16.57 -1.10 -10.74
C ILE A 65 15.99 0.32 -10.81
N PHE A 66 15.21 0.73 -9.81
CA PHE A 66 14.61 2.07 -9.80
C PHE A 66 15.65 3.19 -9.78
N ARG A 67 16.74 3.03 -9.02
CA ARG A 67 17.83 4.02 -8.97
C ARG A 67 18.50 4.24 -10.33
N LYS A 68 18.58 3.23 -11.19
CA LYS A 68 19.09 3.38 -12.56
C LYS A 68 18.11 4.15 -13.46
N SER A 69 16.82 4.07 -13.16
CA SER A 69 15.75 4.73 -13.91
C SER A 69 15.35 6.12 -13.45
N VAL A 70 15.94 6.61 -12.35
CA VAL A 70 15.56 7.88 -11.75
C VAL A 70 15.71 9.07 -12.71
N GLU A 71 16.70 9.02 -13.59
CA GLU A 71 17.02 10.14 -14.50
C GLU A 71 15.90 10.44 -15.51
N PHE A 72 14.99 9.48 -15.77
CA PHE A 72 13.91 9.63 -16.75
C PHE A 72 12.52 9.32 -16.18
N CYS A 73 12.40 8.52 -15.12
CA CYS A 73 11.10 8.15 -14.53
C CYS A 73 10.72 8.95 -13.27
N SER A 74 11.59 9.82 -12.73
CA SER A 74 11.39 10.41 -11.40
C SER A 74 10.10 11.20 -11.25
N GLU A 75 9.53 11.72 -12.33
CA GLU A 75 8.29 12.49 -12.30
C GLU A 75 7.01 11.64 -12.39
N HIS A 76 7.12 10.41 -12.83
CA HIS A 76 5.98 9.55 -13.09
C HIS A 76 5.40 8.96 -11.79
N ASP A 77 4.09 9.08 -11.57
CA ASP A 77 3.44 8.68 -10.31
C ASP A 77 3.55 7.17 -10.03
N THR A 78 3.37 6.31 -11.04
CA THR A 78 3.60 4.85 -10.89
C THR A 78 5.02 4.51 -10.46
N TRP A 79 6.01 5.28 -10.92
CA TRP A 79 7.39 5.06 -10.51
C TRP A 79 7.59 5.50 -9.05
N LYS A 80 7.10 6.69 -8.68
CA LYS A 80 7.15 7.22 -7.30
C LYS A 80 6.51 6.24 -6.31
N LEU A 81 5.33 5.71 -6.64
CA LEU A 81 4.61 4.73 -5.81
C LEU A 81 5.38 3.42 -5.65
N ASN A 82 5.86 2.83 -6.75
CA ASN A 82 6.60 1.57 -6.66
C ASN A 82 7.95 1.71 -5.94
N VAL A 83 8.59 2.87 -6.03
CA VAL A 83 9.76 3.22 -5.21
C VAL A 83 9.36 3.29 -3.74
N ALA A 84 8.28 3.99 -3.40
CA ALA A 84 7.78 4.09 -2.03
C ALA A 84 7.50 2.70 -1.43
N HIS A 85 6.80 1.83 -2.16
CA HIS A 85 6.53 0.45 -1.77
C HIS A 85 7.82 -0.35 -1.57
N THR A 86 8.80 -0.18 -2.46
CA THR A 86 10.10 -0.87 -2.35
C THR A 86 10.88 -0.44 -1.12
N LEU A 87 10.93 0.86 -0.83
CA LEU A 87 11.60 1.40 0.34
C LEU A 87 10.89 0.97 1.63
N PHE A 88 9.55 0.96 1.61
CA PHE A 88 8.73 0.47 2.71
C PHE A 88 9.02 -0.99 3.06
N MET A 89 9.08 -1.87 2.06
CA MET A 89 9.33 -3.30 2.25
C MET A 89 10.75 -3.63 2.74
N GLN A 90 11.69 -2.69 2.68
CA GLN A 90 13.03 -2.87 3.25
C GLN A 90 13.10 -2.66 4.77
N GLU A 91 12.00 -2.25 5.42
CA GLU A 91 11.86 -2.07 6.89
C GLU A 91 12.82 -1.09 7.59
N GLN A 92 13.77 -0.49 6.88
CA GLN A 92 14.76 0.44 7.45
C GLN A 92 14.65 1.86 6.87
N LYS A 93 13.81 2.05 5.85
CA LYS A 93 13.74 3.28 5.05
C LYS A 93 12.37 3.96 5.11
N PHE A 94 11.68 3.87 6.25
CA PHE A 94 10.34 4.44 6.43
C PHE A 94 10.30 5.95 6.20
N LYS A 95 11.33 6.69 6.63
CA LYS A 95 11.42 8.13 6.40
C LYS A 95 11.53 8.50 4.92
N GLU A 96 12.31 7.72 4.15
CA GLU A 96 12.42 7.93 2.70
C GLU A 96 11.12 7.55 2.00
N ALA A 97 10.49 6.43 2.39
CA ALA A 97 9.20 6.01 1.86
C ALA A 97 8.08 7.04 2.13
N ALA A 98 8.07 7.64 3.33
CA ALA A 98 7.14 8.71 3.69
C ALA A 98 7.23 9.89 2.70
N GLY A 99 8.44 10.31 2.34
CA GLY A 99 8.66 11.40 1.40
C GLY A 99 8.10 11.17 -0.01
N PHE A 100 7.83 9.91 -0.41
CA PHE A 100 7.13 9.59 -1.65
C PHE A 100 5.61 9.51 -1.49
N TYR A 101 5.11 9.04 -0.34
CA TYR A 101 3.68 8.97 -0.08
C TYR A 101 3.07 10.35 0.27
N GLU A 102 3.78 11.18 1.03
CA GLU A 102 3.30 12.48 1.49
C GLU A 102 2.82 13.41 0.37
N PRO A 103 3.56 13.60 -0.74
CA PRO A 103 3.09 14.46 -1.83
C PRO A 103 1.81 13.92 -2.49
N ILE A 104 1.64 12.59 -2.54
CA ILE A 104 0.48 11.93 -3.16
C ILE A 104 -0.76 12.15 -2.30
N VAL A 105 -0.62 11.98 -0.98
CA VAL A 105 -1.70 12.22 -0.01
C VAL A 105 -2.01 13.72 0.09
N SER A 106 -0.99 14.59 0.09
CA SER A 106 -1.17 16.04 0.18
C SER A 106 -1.90 16.63 -1.02
N LYS A 107 -1.62 16.15 -2.24
CA LYS A 107 -2.33 16.56 -3.46
C LYS A 107 -3.84 16.26 -3.38
N ASN A 108 -4.19 15.15 -2.75
CA ASN A 108 -5.56 14.66 -2.61
C ASN A 108 -6.10 14.85 -1.19
N PHE A 109 -5.57 15.81 -0.42
CA PHE A 109 -5.92 15.95 0.99
C PHE A 109 -7.40 16.33 1.18
N VAL A 110 -8.09 16.83 0.16
CA VAL A 110 -9.53 17.15 0.21
C VAL A 110 -10.39 15.91 -0.09
N THR A 111 -9.85 14.91 -0.80
CA THR A 111 -10.55 13.68 -1.18
C THR A 111 -9.68 12.47 -0.90
N LEU A 112 -9.43 12.18 0.39
CA LEU A 112 -8.55 11.06 0.78
C LEU A 112 -9.11 9.71 0.35
N LEU A 113 -10.42 9.60 0.21
CA LEU A 113 -11.10 8.38 -0.24
C LEU A 113 -10.79 8.02 -1.70
N ASP A 114 -10.27 8.96 -2.50
CA ASP A 114 -9.83 8.69 -3.89
C ASP A 114 -8.42 8.08 -3.93
N VAL A 115 -7.64 8.23 -2.86
CA VAL A 115 -6.32 7.61 -2.73
C VAL A 115 -6.49 6.14 -2.35
N SER A 116 -5.65 5.24 -2.88
CA SER A 116 -5.67 3.85 -2.46
C SER A 116 -5.44 3.71 -0.95
N ALA A 117 -6.29 2.93 -0.29
CA ALA A 117 -6.21 2.69 1.15
C ALA A 117 -4.85 2.15 1.61
N ILE A 118 -4.15 1.39 0.75
CA ILE A 118 -2.82 0.86 1.07
C ILE A 118 -1.75 1.96 1.18
N ILE A 119 -1.88 3.03 0.39
CA ILE A 119 -0.97 4.18 0.42
C ILE A 119 -1.14 4.90 1.75
N LEU A 120 -2.38 5.18 2.15
CA LEU A 120 -2.68 5.81 3.45
C LEU A 120 -2.20 4.94 4.61
N ALA A 121 -2.44 3.62 4.53
CA ALA A 121 -2.00 2.67 5.55
C ALA A 121 -0.47 2.63 5.68
N ASN A 122 0.25 2.56 4.57
CA ASN A 122 1.71 2.55 4.57
C ASN A 122 2.29 3.88 5.06
N LEU A 123 1.67 5.01 4.74
CA LEU A 123 2.06 6.32 5.27
C LEU A 123 1.87 6.37 6.80
N CYS A 124 0.73 5.91 7.32
CA CYS A 124 0.52 5.79 8.77
C CYS A 124 1.60 4.91 9.43
N VAL A 125 1.94 3.77 8.81
CA VAL A 125 3.03 2.92 9.30
C VAL A 125 4.37 3.66 9.27
N CYS A 126 4.68 4.39 8.18
CA CYS A 126 5.90 5.17 8.12
C CYS A 126 6.00 6.16 9.27
N TYR A 127 4.92 6.92 9.54
CA TYR A 127 4.85 7.87 10.65
C TYR A 127 5.02 7.22 12.02
N ILE A 128 4.36 6.08 12.27
CA ILE A 128 4.53 5.34 13.52
C ILE A 128 5.98 4.88 13.69
N MET A 129 6.59 4.34 12.64
CA MET A 129 7.97 3.84 12.67
C MET A 129 9.03 4.96 12.76
N THR A 130 8.68 6.20 12.43
CA THR A 130 9.53 7.40 12.57
C THR A 130 9.21 8.22 13.83
N ASN A 131 8.39 7.70 14.75
CA ASN A 131 7.92 8.37 15.98
C ASN A 131 7.09 9.65 15.74
N GLN A 132 6.42 9.74 14.60
CA GLN A 132 5.48 10.81 14.22
C GLN A 132 4.03 10.35 14.48
N ASN A 133 3.75 9.96 15.72
CA ASN A 133 2.46 9.34 16.06
C ASN A 133 1.27 10.32 15.96
N GLU A 134 1.52 11.61 16.16
CA GLU A 134 0.49 12.66 16.07
C GLU A 134 0.01 12.82 14.62
N GLU A 135 0.93 12.82 13.67
CA GLU A 135 0.65 12.91 12.23
C GLU A 135 -0.11 11.67 11.73
N ALA A 136 0.27 10.48 12.21
CA ALA A 136 -0.48 9.25 11.92
C ALA A 136 -1.91 9.32 12.46
N GLU A 137 -2.09 9.80 13.71
CA GLU A 137 -3.41 9.90 14.33
C GLU A 137 -4.29 10.95 13.63
N GLU A 138 -3.74 12.10 13.26
CA GLU A 138 -4.46 13.13 12.51
C GLU A 138 -4.95 12.61 11.16
N LEU A 139 -4.08 11.93 10.41
CA LEU A 139 -4.44 11.31 9.12
C LEU A 139 -5.56 10.28 9.31
N MET A 140 -5.44 9.40 10.32
CA MET A 140 -6.46 8.39 10.61
C MET A 140 -7.82 9.01 10.98
N ARG A 141 -7.83 10.03 11.86
CA ARG A 141 -9.06 10.74 12.25
C ARG A 141 -9.71 11.45 11.07
N LYS A 142 -8.92 11.94 10.12
CA LYS A 142 -9.46 12.56 8.92
C LYS A 142 -10.11 11.55 7.98
N VAL A 143 -9.45 10.42 7.72
CA VAL A 143 -10.03 9.33 6.91
C VAL A 143 -11.31 8.79 7.55
N GLU A 144 -11.34 8.64 8.87
CA GLU A 144 -12.55 8.20 9.60
C GLU A 144 -13.72 9.16 9.41
N ARG A 145 -13.49 10.48 9.50
CA ARG A 145 -14.53 11.49 9.23
C ARG A 145 -15.03 11.45 7.79
N GLU A 146 -14.13 11.39 6.81
CA GLU A 146 -14.54 11.34 5.39
C GLU A 146 -15.32 10.06 5.08
N GLU A 147 -14.93 8.91 5.65
CA GLU A 147 -15.68 7.66 5.49
C GLU A 147 -17.08 7.72 6.11
N ASP A 148 -17.21 8.32 7.29
CA ASP A 148 -18.49 8.45 7.97
C ASP A 148 -19.42 9.40 7.22
N GLU A 149 -18.92 10.55 6.76
CA GLU A 149 -19.66 11.49 5.90
C GLU A 149 -20.11 10.83 4.59
N ALA A 150 -19.22 10.06 3.94
CA ALA A 150 -19.56 9.35 2.71
C ALA A 150 -20.63 8.26 2.93
N ARG A 151 -20.63 7.63 4.11
CA ARG A 151 -21.63 6.61 4.50
C ARG A 151 -22.99 7.23 4.84
N GLU A 152 -23.00 8.44 5.40
CA GLU A 152 -24.23 9.21 5.62
C GLU A 152 -24.87 9.65 4.30
N LEU A 153 -24.06 9.97 3.29
CA LEU A 153 -24.53 10.36 1.96
C LEU A 153 -25.03 9.16 1.12
N ASP A 154 -24.35 8.02 1.20
CA ASP A 154 -24.73 6.79 0.50
C ASP A 154 -24.41 5.55 1.33
N GLU A 155 -25.44 4.96 1.95
CA GLU A 155 -25.30 3.78 2.82
C GLU A 155 -24.78 2.53 2.06
N ASN A 156 -24.94 2.49 0.73
CA ASN A 156 -24.48 1.38 -0.10
C ASN A 156 -23.04 1.56 -0.60
N ARG A 157 -22.43 2.74 -0.41
CA ARG A 157 -21.06 3.00 -0.83
C ARG A 157 -20.09 2.20 0.03
N LYS A 158 -19.47 1.19 -0.58
CA LYS A 158 -18.50 0.31 0.07
C LYS A 158 -17.13 0.99 0.17
N ILE A 159 -16.82 1.55 1.34
CA ILE A 159 -15.54 2.20 1.63
C ILE A 159 -14.89 1.51 2.83
N PHE A 160 -13.60 1.16 2.70
CA PHE A 160 -12.88 0.31 3.65
C PHE A 160 -11.47 0.82 3.98
N HIS A 161 -11.16 2.08 3.73
CA HIS A 161 -9.86 2.70 4.04
C HIS A 161 -9.51 2.58 5.53
N VAL A 162 -10.40 2.93 6.45
CA VAL A 162 -10.15 2.79 7.90
C VAL A 162 -9.95 1.34 8.31
N CYS A 163 -10.67 0.41 7.67
CA CYS A 163 -10.50 -1.03 7.88
C CYS A 163 -9.09 -1.48 7.47
N ILE A 164 -8.67 -1.15 6.25
CA ILE A 164 -7.36 -1.51 5.72
C ILE A 164 -6.23 -0.88 6.55
N ILE A 165 -6.35 0.41 6.93
CA ILE A 165 -5.37 1.08 7.78
C ILE A 165 -5.22 0.36 9.12
N ASN A 166 -6.33 0.05 9.81
CA ASN A 166 -6.25 -0.67 11.09
C ASN A 166 -5.70 -2.09 10.95
N LEU A 167 -6.00 -2.81 9.85
CA LEU A 167 -5.45 -4.14 9.58
C LEU A 167 -3.93 -4.09 9.36
N VAL A 168 -3.44 -3.13 8.57
CA VAL A 168 -2.02 -2.96 8.28
C VAL A 168 -1.24 -2.57 9.54
N ILE A 169 -1.75 -1.58 10.30
CA ILE A 169 -1.15 -1.18 11.58
C ILE A 169 -1.18 -2.35 12.57
N GLY A 170 -2.30 -3.05 12.70
CA GLY A 170 -2.41 -4.21 13.59
C GLY A 170 -1.39 -5.30 13.27
N THR A 171 -1.21 -5.59 11.97
CA THR A 171 -0.22 -6.56 11.48
C THR A 171 1.21 -6.12 11.80
N LEU A 172 1.54 -4.84 11.63
CA LEU A 172 2.84 -4.29 11.99
C LEU A 172 3.14 -4.47 13.48
N TYR A 173 2.20 -4.12 14.35
CA TYR A 173 2.41 -4.23 15.80
C TYR A 173 2.58 -5.69 16.23
N CYS A 174 1.83 -6.62 15.63
CA CYS A 174 2.03 -8.05 15.84
C CYS A 174 3.43 -8.51 15.38
N SER A 175 3.93 -8.03 14.23
CA SER A 175 5.25 -8.42 13.72
C SER A 175 6.41 -7.87 14.56
N LYS A 176 6.21 -6.72 15.22
CA LYS A 176 7.17 -6.14 16.19
C LYS A 176 7.00 -6.67 17.61
N GLY A 177 6.13 -7.66 17.83
CA GLY A 177 5.94 -8.35 19.11
C GLY A 177 4.96 -7.67 20.08
N ASN A 178 4.37 -6.53 19.71
CA ASN A 178 3.34 -5.86 20.50
C ASN A 178 1.95 -6.41 20.14
N PHE A 179 1.71 -7.66 20.54
CA PHE A 179 0.51 -8.40 20.16
C PHE A 179 -0.77 -7.83 20.75
N GLU A 180 -0.77 -7.32 21.98
CA GLU A 180 -2.00 -6.82 22.60
C GLU A 180 -2.59 -5.66 21.79
N PHE A 181 -1.78 -4.65 21.48
CA PHE A 181 -2.22 -3.53 20.66
C PHE A 181 -2.55 -3.97 19.23
N GLY A 182 -1.69 -4.82 18.65
CA GLY A 182 -1.86 -5.30 17.28
C GLY A 182 -3.18 -6.05 17.08
N ILE A 183 -3.51 -6.97 17.98
CA ILE A 183 -4.76 -7.74 17.95
C ILE A 183 -5.99 -6.87 18.17
N SER A 184 -5.97 -5.96 19.15
CA SER A 184 -7.10 -5.05 19.36
C SER A 184 -7.37 -4.18 18.12
N ARG A 185 -6.32 -3.78 17.37
CA ARG A 185 -6.48 -3.07 16.09
C ARG A 185 -7.06 -3.94 14.98
N VAL A 186 -6.61 -5.19 14.85
CA VAL A 186 -7.16 -6.16 13.89
C VAL A 186 -8.64 -6.42 14.15
N ILE A 187 -9.03 -6.62 15.42
CA ILE A 187 -10.42 -6.83 15.81
C ILE A 187 -11.26 -5.60 15.47
N LYS A 188 -10.81 -4.40 15.85
CA LYS A 188 -11.50 -3.13 15.55
C LYS A 188 -11.68 -2.91 14.04
N ALA A 189 -10.68 -3.28 13.24
CA ALA A 189 -10.74 -3.11 11.79
C ALA A 189 -11.95 -3.82 11.15
N MET A 190 -12.36 -4.95 11.73
CA MET A 190 -13.42 -5.81 11.21
C MET A 190 -14.78 -5.54 11.84
N GLU A 191 -14.95 -4.46 12.62
CA GLU A 191 -16.24 -4.08 13.18
C GLU A 191 -17.02 -3.14 12.23
N PRO A 192 -18.30 -3.45 11.90
CA PRO A 192 -19.06 -4.64 12.30
C PRO A 192 -18.80 -5.84 11.35
N GLN A 193 -18.78 -7.06 11.92
CA GLN A 193 -18.33 -8.27 11.22
C GLN A 193 -19.28 -8.72 10.10
N ASP A 194 -20.57 -8.39 10.17
CA ASP A 194 -21.55 -8.69 9.12
C ASP A 194 -21.27 -7.98 7.79
N ARG A 195 -20.57 -6.83 7.84
CA ARG A 195 -20.24 -6.03 6.64
C ARG A 195 -18.78 -6.14 6.21
N LYS A 196 -17.86 -6.23 7.17
CA LYS A 196 -16.40 -6.13 6.91
C LYS A 196 -15.67 -7.48 6.87
N LEU A 197 -16.31 -8.56 7.33
CA LEU A 197 -15.75 -9.90 7.20
C LEU A 197 -15.79 -10.33 5.74
N GLY A 198 -14.64 -10.68 5.19
CA GLY A 198 -14.47 -11.21 3.85
C GLY A 198 -13.20 -12.05 3.80
N THR A 199 -12.94 -12.69 2.65
CA THR A 199 -11.81 -13.60 2.51
C THR A 199 -10.47 -12.93 2.78
N ASP A 200 -10.26 -11.72 2.27
CA ASP A 200 -9.02 -10.98 2.43
C ASP A 200 -8.84 -10.42 3.84
N THR A 201 -9.89 -9.81 4.42
CA THR A 201 -9.82 -9.29 5.80
C THR A 201 -9.59 -10.42 6.80
N TRP A 202 -10.23 -11.58 6.59
CA TRP A 202 -9.97 -12.80 7.35
C TRP A 202 -8.56 -13.34 7.16
N TYR A 203 -8.02 -13.29 5.94
CA TYR A 203 -6.65 -13.74 5.65
C TYR A 203 -5.62 -13.01 6.51
N TYR A 204 -5.74 -11.68 6.67
CA TYR A 204 -4.83 -10.91 7.52
C TYR A 204 -5.12 -11.13 9.01
N ALA A 205 -6.39 -11.16 9.41
CA ALA A 205 -6.76 -11.33 10.81
C ALA A 205 -6.31 -12.68 11.39
N LYS A 206 -6.54 -13.79 10.67
CA LYS A 206 -6.16 -15.13 11.14
C LYS A 206 -4.65 -15.28 11.33
N ARG A 207 -3.82 -14.62 10.49
CA ARG A 207 -2.36 -14.68 10.60
C ARG A 207 -1.86 -13.98 11.87
N CYS A 208 -2.46 -12.84 12.22
CA CYS A 208 -2.12 -12.13 13.46
C CYS A 208 -2.48 -12.99 14.67
N LEU A 209 -3.69 -13.57 14.71
CA LEU A 209 -4.11 -14.46 15.78
C LEU A 209 -3.21 -15.69 15.92
N LEU A 210 -2.84 -16.33 14.80
CA LEU A 210 -1.94 -17.49 14.82
C LEU A 210 -0.54 -17.13 15.32
N ALA A 211 0.03 -16.01 14.88
CA ALA A 211 1.33 -15.53 15.36
C ALA A 211 1.30 -15.23 16.87
N THR A 212 0.19 -14.67 17.37
CA THR A 212 -0.04 -14.49 18.80
C THR A 212 -0.04 -15.81 19.55
N ILE A 213 -0.84 -16.79 19.11
CA ILE A 213 -0.95 -18.12 19.75
C ILE A 213 0.41 -18.83 19.73
N GLU A 214 1.13 -18.79 18.61
CA GLU A 214 2.47 -19.36 18.48
C GLU A 214 3.43 -18.76 19.51
N THR A 215 3.42 -17.43 19.65
CA THR A 215 4.33 -16.72 20.55
C THR A 215 3.99 -16.96 22.02
N MET A 216 2.70 -17.04 22.36
CA MET A 216 2.23 -17.45 23.68
C MET A 216 2.63 -18.90 24.00
N SER A 217 2.48 -19.80 23.03
CA SER A 217 2.83 -21.22 23.17
C SER A 217 4.34 -21.43 23.38
N LYS A 218 5.17 -20.55 22.81
CA LYS A 218 6.62 -20.51 23.05
C LYS A 218 7.01 -19.83 24.36
N HIS A 219 6.05 -19.34 25.14
CA HIS A 219 6.26 -18.56 26.36
C HIS A 219 7.10 -17.28 26.14
N LEU A 220 7.08 -16.73 24.92
CA LEU A 220 7.81 -15.50 24.59
C LEU A 220 7.01 -14.25 24.95
N VAL A 221 5.68 -14.36 25.01
CA VAL A 221 4.77 -13.27 25.37
C VAL A 221 3.66 -13.82 26.26
N VAL A 222 3.28 -13.02 27.26
CA VAL A 222 2.08 -13.24 28.08
C VAL A 222 1.11 -12.10 27.76
N ILE A 223 -0.11 -12.47 27.38
CA ILE A 223 -1.18 -11.53 27.03
C ILE A 223 -2.21 -11.51 28.15
N ARG A 224 -2.80 -10.32 28.41
CA ARG A 224 -3.89 -10.16 29.37
C ARG A 224 -5.12 -11.00 28.98
N ASP A 225 -5.73 -11.62 29.98
CA ASP A 225 -6.97 -12.39 29.84
C ASP A 225 -8.10 -11.60 29.14
N SER A 226 -8.16 -10.28 29.35
CA SER A 226 -9.13 -9.43 28.67
C SER A 226 -8.98 -9.46 27.14
N VAL A 227 -7.74 -9.45 26.64
CA VAL A 227 -7.47 -9.52 25.19
C VAL A 227 -7.78 -10.91 24.66
N VAL A 228 -7.49 -11.96 25.42
CA VAL A 228 -7.87 -13.33 25.06
C VAL A 228 -9.40 -13.46 24.95
N TYR A 229 -10.14 -12.87 25.89
CA TYR A 229 -11.60 -12.85 25.86
C TYR A 229 -12.14 -12.07 24.65
N GLU A 230 -11.53 -10.94 24.29
CA GLU A 230 -11.85 -10.19 23.08
C GLU A 230 -11.63 -11.03 21.81
N CYS A 231 -10.52 -11.78 21.73
CA CYS A 231 -10.26 -12.70 20.62
C CYS A 231 -11.34 -13.77 20.50
N LEU A 232 -11.73 -14.40 21.60
CA LEU A 232 -12.77 -15.44 21.60
C LEU A 232 -14.11 -14.88 21.12
N LYS A 233 -14.53 -13.74 21.67
CA LYS A 233 -15.76 -13.06 21.24
C LYS A 233 -15.71 -12.65 19.77
N PHE A 234 -14.56 -12.21 19.29
CA PHE A 234 -14.35 -11.89 17.88
C PHE A 234 -14.51 -13.13 16.99
N LEU A 235 -13.90 -14.26 17.38
CA LEU A 235 -14.01 -15.52 16.65
C LEU A 235 -15.45 -16.04 16.62
N ASP A 236 -16.19 -15.97 17.73
CA ASP A 236 -17.60 -16.36 17.79
C ASP A 236 -18.46 -15.55 16.79
N ARG A 237 -18.22 -14.23 16.70
CA ARG A 237 -18.90 -13.37 15.71
C ARG A 237 -18.51 -13.72 14.29
N CYS A 238 -17.22 -13.98 14.04
CA CYS A 238 -16.75 -14.42 12.73
C CYS A 238 -17.37 -15.77 12.33
N GLU A 239 -17.59 -16.70 13.26
CA GLU A 239 -18.28 -17.96 12.99
C GLU A 239 -19.72 -17.72 12.56
N VAL A 240 -20.45 -16.84 13.26
CA VAL A 240 -21.86 -16.54 12.96
C VAL A 240 -22.01 -15.88 11.59
N HIS A 241 -21.21 -14.85 11.30
CA HIS A 241 -21.32 -14.06 10.07
C HIS A 241 -20.55 -14.64 8.88
N GLY A 242 -19.57 -15.52 9.14
CA GLY A 242 -18.69 -16.09 8.12
C GLY A 242 -19.15 -17.40 7.50
N ARG A 243 -20.30 -17.98 7.92
CA ARG A 243 -20.75 -19.30 7.44
C ARG A 243 -20.86 -19.43 5.93
N GLY A 244 -21.23 -18.35 5.24
CA GLY A 244 -21.39 -18.31 3.78
C GLY A 244 -20.16 -17.76 3.05
N ILE A 245 -19.09 -17.41 3.75
CA ILE A 245 -17.93 -16.72 3.17
C ILE A 245 -16.86 -17.77 2.83
N PRO A 246 -16.40 -17.86 1.57
CA PRO A 246 -15.32 -18.76 1.21
C PRO A 246 -14.00 -18.32 1.87
N THR A 247 -13.15 -19.28 2.24
CA THR A 247 -11.86 -19.00 2.88
C THR A 247 -10.68 -18.94 1.91
N ILE A 248 -10.92 -19.27 0.63
CA ILE A 248 -9.94 -19.30 -0.47
C ILE A 248 -10.63 -18.71 -1.72
N VAL A 249 -9.98 -17.76 -2.41
CA VAL A 249 -10.46 -17.18 -3.69
C VAL A 249 -9.70 -17.74 -4.90
N ASP A 250 -8.68 -18.57 -4.70
CA ASP A 250 -7.85 -19.09 -5.78
C ASP A 250 -8.50 -20.26 -6.53
N GLY A 251 -9.23 -19.94 -7.58
CA GLY A 251 -9.55 -20.85 -8.67
C GLY A 251 -9.30 -20.14 -10.02
N PRO A 252 -8.64 -20.79 -11.01
CA PRO A 252 -8.31 -20.19 -12.31
C PRO A 252 -9.52 -19.78 -13.17
N LEU A 253 -10.75 -19.90 -12.64
CA LEU A 253 -12.01 -19.54 -13.31
C LEU A 253 -12.73 -18.35 -12.64
N MET A 254 -12.21 -17.81 -11.53
CA MET A 254 -12.85 -16.72 -10.77
C MET A 254 -12.06 -15.39 -10.79
N GLU A 255 -10.98 -15.30 -11.58
CA GLU A 255 -10.14 -14.09 -11.72
C GLU A 255 -10.94 -12.84 -12.15
N GLY A 256 -12.09 -13.00 -12.82
CA GLY A 256 -12.89 -11.89 -13.35
C GLY A 256 -13.75 -11.08 -12.38
N GLN A 257 -13.82 -11.43 -11.08
CA GLN A 257 -14.61 -10.66 -10.09
C GLN A 257 -13.77 -9.91 -9.05
N VAL A 258 -12.45 -10.17 -8.98
CA VAL A 258 -11.56 -9.64 -7.94
C VAL A 258 -10.88 -8.32 -8.34
N ASP A 259 -10.99 -7.91 -9.61
CA ASP A 259 -10.43 -6.64 -10.11
C ASP A 259 -11.07 -5.39 -9.50
N SER A 260 -12.11 -5.53 -8.68
CA SER A 260 -12.75 -4.43 -7.95
C SER A 260 -12.16 -4.18 -6.55
N ILE A 261 -11.29 -5.06 -6.04
CA ILE A 261 -10.71 -4.97 -4.68
C ILE A 261 -9.18 -4.96 -4.71
N LYS A 262 -8.56 -5.33 -5.84
CA LYS A 262 -7.13 -5.06 -6.10
C LYS A 262 -6.91 -3.59 -6.48
N ASN A 263 -7.16 -2.68 -5.55
CA ASN A 263 -6.57 -1.35 -5.63
C ASN A 263 -5.12 -1.44 -5.16
N THR A 264 -4.29 -2.04 -6.03
CA THR A 264 -2.83 -1.84 -6.07
C THR A 264 -2.48 -0.36 -5.96
#